data_AF-A0A951JQJ9-F1
#
_entry.id   AF-A0A951JQJ9-F1
#
_cell.length_a   1.000
_cell.length_b   1.000
_cell.length_c   1.000
_cell.angle_alpha   90.00
_cell.angle_beta   90.00
_cell.angle_gamma   90.00
#
_symmetry.space_group_name_H-M   'P 1'
#
loop_
_entity.id
_entity.type
_entity.pdbx_description
1 polymer ?
#
loop_
_entity_poly.entity_id
_entity_poly.type
_entity_poly.pdbx_seq_one_letter_code
_entity_poly.pdbx_strand_id
1 'polypeptide(L)' 'MGVRHDCRHYSTRTTGGGVVQRCRLGVNEEMPFACPDGCVFFELRSIADAGWQRFDDAGSGGQG' A
#
# COMPACT_ATOMS: atom_id res chain seq x y z
N MET A 1 8.88 4.92 17.36
CA MET A 1 7.85 3.98 16.87
C MET A 1 6.96 4.72 15.87
N GLY A 2 6.56 4.07 14.77
CA GLY A 2 5.84 4.73 13.67
C GLY A 2 5.41 3.74 12.59
N VAL A 3 4.84 4.24 11.49
CA VAL A 3 4.31 3.38 10.42
C VAL A 3 5.43 2.91 9.49
N ARG A 4 5.51 1.60 9.25
CA ARG A 4 6.44 1.01 8.26
C ARG A 4 5.73 0.77 6.93
N HIS A 5 5.72 1.77 6.06
CA HIS A 5 5.06 1.71 4.76
C HIS A 5 5.65 0.65 3.82
N ASP A 6 6.93 0.34 3.99
CA ASP A 6 7.63 -0.67 3.21
C ASP A 6 7.42 -2.10 3.74
N CYS A 7 6.64 -2.29 4.81
CA CYS A 7 6.32 -3.61 5.32
C CYS A 7 5.30 -4.29 4.40
N ARG A 8 5.56 -5.54 3.98
CA ARG A 8 4.61 -6.39 3.27
C ARG A 8 3.28 -6.49 3.99
N HIS A 9 3.26 -6.50 5.32
CA HIS A 9 2.04 -6.66 6.12
C HIS A 9 1.25 -5.37 6.32
N TYR A 10 1.83 -4.22 5.94
CA TYR A 10 1.12 -2.95 5.97
C TYR A 10 0.14 -2.85 4.79
N SER A 11 -1.11 -2.51 5.10
CA SER A 11 -2.15 -2.23 4.13
C SER A 11 -2.77 -0.88 4.45
N THR A 12 -3.04 -0.10 3.40
CA THR A 12 -3.77 1.16 3.50
C THR A 12 -4.88 1.17 2.48
N ARG A 13 -6.04 1.71 2.87
CA ARG A 13 -7.19 1.87 1.99
C ARG A 13 -7.80 3.24 2.23
N THR A 14 -7.92 4.01 1.16
CA THR A 14 -8.72 5.24 1.17
C THR A 14 -10.20 4.88 1.03
N THR A 15 -11.02 5.45 1.88
CA THR A 15 -12.48 5.32 1.88
C THR A 15 -13.09 6.71 1.89
N GLY A 16 -14.41 6.82 1.67
CA GLY A 16 -15.11 8.12 1.72
C GLY A 16 -15.00 8.83 3.08
N GLY A 17 -14.66 8.12 4.15
CA GLY A 17 -14.46 8.66 5.50
C GLY A 17 -13.00 8.91 5.88
N GLY A 18 -12.04 8.71 4.97
CA GLY A 18 -10.61 8.93 5.22
C GLY A 18 -9.73 7.72 4.91
N VAL A 19 -8.50 7.76 5.43
CA VAL A 19 -7.48 6.72 5.21
C VAL A 19 -7.52 5.71 6.36
N VAL A 20 -7.74 4.44 6.03
CA VAL A 20 -7.71 3.34 6.98
C VAL A 20 -6.39 2.60 6.82
N GLN A 21 -5.65 2.47 7.92
CA GLN A 21 -4.38 1.74 7.99
C GLN A 21 -4.58 0.44 8.75
N ARG A 22 -3.90 -0.63 8.32
CA ARG A 22 -4.01 -1.97 8.95
C ARG A 22 -2.71 -2.76 8.84
N CYS A 23 -2.35 -3.48 9.90
CA CYS A 23 -1.40 -4.59 9.81
C CYS A 23 -2.16 -5.89 9.60
N ARG A 24 -1.77 -6.69 8.61
CA ARG A 24 -2.41 -7.99 8.33
C ARG A 24 -2.23 -9.00 9.46
N LEU A 25 -1.18 -8.86 10.27
CA LEU A 25 -0.88 -9.73 11.41
C LEU A 25 -1.45 -9.21 12.74
N GLY A 26 -2.00 -7.99 12.78
CA GLY A 26 -2.56 -7.42 14.01
C GLY A 26 -1.54 -7.12 15.12
N VAL A 27 -0.24 -7.08 14.80
CA VAL A 27 0.84 -6.79 15.76
C VAL A 27 1.12 -5.29 15.95
N ASN A 28 0.36 -4.43 15.26
CA ASN A 28 0.47 -2.99 15.39
C ASN A 28 -0.24 -2.48 16.65
N GLU A 29 0.10 -1.29 17.09
CA GLU A 29 -0.77 -0.48 17.95
C GLU A 29 -1.93 0.05 17.10
N GLU A 30 -3.18 -0.07 17.56
CA GLU A 30 -4.36 0.25 16.75
C GLU A 30 -4.73 1.74 16.78
N MET A 31 -4.48 2.43 17.90
CA MET A 31 -4.78 3.85 18.09
C MET A 31 -3.74 4.51 19.00
N PRO A 32 -2.75 5.27 18.46
CA PRO A 32 -2.52 5.54 17.05
C PRO A 32 -1.99 4.31 16.29
N PHE A 33 -2.24 4.26 14.98
CA PHE A 33 -1.68 3.20 14.15
C PHE A 33 -0.15 3.29 14.13
N ALA A 34 0.54 2.33 14.77
CA ALA A 34 2.01 2.31 14.80
C ALA A 34 2.57 0.88 14.75
N CYS A 35 3.68 0.68 14.06
CA CYS A 35 4.43 -0.57 14.13
C CYS A 35 5.32 -0.59 15.39
N PRO A 36 5.41 -1.73 16.10
CA PRO A 36 6.28 -1.84 17.26
C PRO A 36 7.75 -1.71 16.85
N ASP A 37 8.55 -1.17 17.77
CA ASP A 37 10.00 -1.14 17.58
C ASP A 37 10.54 -2.58 17.58
N GLY A 38 11.51 -2.87 16.70
CA GLY A 38 12.01 -4.24 16.56
C GLY A 38 11.00 -5.31 16.09
N CYS A 39 9.92 -4.93 15.39
CA CYS A 39 8.92 -5.89 14.88
C CYS A 39 9.58 -7.10 14.16
N VAL A 40 9.51 -8.28 14.77
CA VAL A 40 10.12 -9.52 14.27
C VAL A 40 9.43 -10.07 13.01
N PHE A 41 8.21 -9.62 12.75
CA PHE A 41 7.45 -9.96 11.54
C PHE A 41 7.65 -8.95 10.41
N PHE A 42 8.56 -8.00 10.57
CA PHE A 42 8.85 -7.05 9.51
C PHE A 42 9.43 -7.77 8.30
N GLU A 43 8.71 -7.72 7.19
CA GLU A 43 9.16 -8.20 5.90
C GLU A 43 9.10 -7.04 4.91
N LEU A 44 10.22 -6.76 4.22
CA LEU A 44 10.23 -5.73 3.19
C LEU A 44 9.32 -6.15 2.04
N ARG A 45 8.39 -5.27 1.65
CA ARG A 45 7.60 -5.43 0.44
C ARG A 45 8.50 -5.19 -0.76
N SER A 46 8.79 -6.22 -1.53
CA SER A 46 9.41 -6.06 -2.84
C SER A 46 8.45 -5.26 -3.74
N ILE A 47 8.76 -3.99 -4.01
CA ILE A 47 7.94 -3.09 -4.85
C ILE A 47 8.27 -3.29 -6.35
N ALA A 48 8.83 -4.45 -6.72
CA ALA A 48 9.33 -4.71 -8.07
C ALA A 48 8.25 -4.92 -9.14
N ASP A 49 6.95 -4.99 -8.78
CA ASP A 49 5.91 -5.45 -9.71
C ASP A 49 4.81 -4.41 -10.05
N ALA A 50 4.99 -3.13 -9.68
CA ALA A 50 4.06 -2.07 -10.13
C ALA A 50 4.48 -1.44 -11.47
N GLY A 51 5.18 -2.20 -12.32
CA GLY A 51 5.74 -1.76 -13.60
C GLY A 51 4.86 -2.02 -14.82
N TRP A 52 3.53 -2.02 -14.70
CA TRP A 52 2.65 -2.13 -15.87
C TRP A 52 1.65 -0.97 -15.97
N GLN A 53 2.06 0.08 -16.68
CA GLN A 53 1.13 1.03 -17.29
C GLN A 53 0.64 0.39 -18.60
N ARG A 54 -0.61 -0.11 -18.65
CA ARG A 54 -1.32 -0.34 -19.93
C ARG A 54 -1.51 1.04 -20.57
N PHE A 55 -0.63 1.42 -21.50
CA PHE A 55 -1.03 2.34 -22.55
C PHE A 55 -1.70 1.50 -23.64
N ASP A 56 -2.97 1.18 -23.45
CA ASP A 56 -3.77 0.70 -24.56
C ASP A 56 -5.15 1.37 -24.55
N ASP A 57 -5.40 2.02 -25.68
CA ASP A 57 -6.66 2.50 -26.25
C ASP A 57 -7.20 3.90 -25.88
N ALA A 58 -7.07 4.84 -26.84
CA ALA A 58 -8.21 5.40 -27.58
C ALA A 58 -7.78 6.57 -28.50
N GLY A 59 -7.89 6.38 -29.82
CA GLY A 59 -7.63 7.44 -30.80
C GLY A 59 -7.93 7.10 -32.26
N SER A 60 -8.97 6.32 -32.54
CA SER A 60 -9.56 6.24 -33.89
C SER A 60 -10.13 7.61 -34.29
N GLY A 61 -9.60 8.22 -35.35
CA GLY A 61 -10.21 9.40 -35.98
C GLY A 61 -9.26 10.13 -36.93
N GLY A 62 -9.39 9.89 -38.24
CA GLY A 62 -8.66 10.66 -39.25
C GLY A 62 -8.77 10.10 -40.67
N GLN A 63 -10.00 10.10 -41.21
CA GLN A 63 -10.23 10.03 -42.65
C GLN A 63 -10.04 11.45 -43.23
N GLY A 64 -9.29 11.59 -44.32
CA GLY A 64 -9.08 12.85 -45.05
C GLY A 64 -7.98 12.71 -46.08
#